data_AF-A0A2D7IW37-F1
#
_entry.id   AF-A0A2D7IW37-F1
#
_cell.length_a   1.000
_cell.length_b   1.000
_cell.length_c   1.000
_cell.angle_alpha   90.00
_cell.angle_beta   90.00
_cell.angle_gamma   90.00
#
_symmetry.space_group_name_H-M   'P 1'
#
loop_
_entity.id
_entity.type
_entity.pdbx_description
1 polymer ?
#
loop_
_entity_poly.entity_id
_entity_poly.type
_entity_poly.pdbx_seq_one_letter_code
_entity_poly.pdbx_strand_id
1 'polypeptide(L)'
;MGMLEKRHFLIFALTLFAAILPTAAAETHHASADQLDMRRETILAAADAQSIEALTRRERTNEILALHGIPVNEALPARNAVEDTTRRSRDEVVDRLIALTITAVHASEADEALTLSLIEQFRADTFFTEAEQAFLADPDPDMALRAQYSWQFENVEVLLWALGFRDMLLYPSNECDVDAIANTILTLGNDGLRSRARLRSQAELMDQADFVYRTHWAVRQAQLEREAVPAGLLWDVVYERHYTLNWLIGYMDQSWDEVSTDT
;
A
#
# COMPACT_ATOMS: atom_id res chain seq x y z
N MET A 1 -1.91 -26.99 24.38
CA MET A 1 -3.07 -27.12 23.47
C MET A 1 -3.20 -25.80 22.74
N GLY A 2 -2.75 -25.57 21.52
CA GLY A 2 -1.82 -26.26 20.63
C GLY A 2 -1.62 -25.28 19.47
N MET A 3 -0.40 -24.76 19.29
CA MET A 3 -0.06 -23.70 18.31
C MET A 3 -0.40 -24.08 16.85
N LEU A 4 -0.72 -25.35 16.60
CA LEU A 4 -1.17 -25.92 15.34
C LEU A 4 -2.66 -25.69 15.03
N GLU A 5 -3.53 -25.49 16.02
CA GLU A 5 -4.96 -25.24 15.76
C GLU A 5 -5.24 -23.79 15.33
N LYS A 6 -4.39 -22.83 15.75
CA LYS A 6 -4.50 -21.43 15.31
C LYS A 6 -4.12 -21.21 13.84
N ARG A 7 -3.31 -22.10 13.26
CA ARG A 7 -2.90 -22.07 11.84
C ARG A 7 -4.04 -22.37 10.85
N HIS A 8 -5.14 -22.95 11.29
CA HIS A 8 -6.26 -23.33 10.42
C HIS A 8 -7.41 -22.31 10.41
N PHE A 9 -7.36 -21.29 11.27
CA PHE A 9 -8.45 -20.31 11.38
C PHE A 9 -8.35 -19.16 10.36
N LEU A 10 -7.13 -18.87 9.89
CA LEU A 10 -6.86 -17.83 8.90
C LEU A 10 -7.56 -18.09 7.54
N ILE A 11 -7.84 -19.35 7.22
CA ILE A 11 -8.37 -19.78 5.92
C ILE A 11 -9.88 -19.55 5.77
N PHE A 12 -10.66 -19.43 6.86
CA PHE A 12 -12.12 -19.40 6.74
C PHE A 12 -12.73 -17.99 6.53
N ALA A 13 -11.97 -16.92 6.79
CA ALA A 13 -12.46 -15.54 6.65
C ALA A 13 -12.29 -14.96 5.23
N LEU A 14 -11.45 -15.57 4.37
CA LEU A 14 -11.10 -15.03 3.04
C LEU A 14 -11.92 -15.62 1.88
N THR A 15 -12.77 -16.62 2.10
CA THR A 15 -13.52 -17.31 1.02
C THR A 15 -15.00 -16.97 0.89
N LEU A 16 -15.47 -15.84 1.44
CA LEU A 16 -16.86 -15.43 1.23
C LEU A 16 -16.96 -13.92 0.98
N PHE A 17 -16.97 -13.56 -0.30
CA PHE A 17 -17.89 -12.61 -0.96
C PHE A 17 -17.21 -11.82 -2.08
N ALA A 18 -17.23 -12.41 -3.27
CA ALA A 18 -17.40 -11.62 -4.48
C ALA A 18 -18.82 -11.03 -4.47
N ALA A 19 -18.91 -9.72 -4.74
CA ALA A 19 -20.12 -8.94 -4.99
C ALA A 19 -20.98 -8.54 -3.78
N ILE A 20 -20.49 -7.60 -2.97
CA ILE A 20 -21.32 -6.52 -2.42
C ILE A 20 -20.51 -5.23 -2.53
N LEU A 21 -20.91 -4.33 -3.44
CA LEU A 21 -20.44 -2.94 -3.44
C LEU A 21 -20.95 -2.27 -2.17
N PRO A 22 -20.08 -1.81 -1.24
CA PRO A 22 -20.52 -0.86 -0.24
C PRO A 22 -20.56 0.50 -0.94
N THR A 23 -21.75 1.08 -1.09
CA THR A 23 -21.87 2.53 -1.08
C THR A 23 -21.58 3.00 0.34
N ALA A 24 -20.31 2.95 0.75
CA ALA A 24 -19.84 3.69 1.89
C ALA A 24 -19.86 5.16 1.46
N ALA A 25 -20.69 5.96 2.13
CA ALA A 25 -20.52 7.40 2.09
C ALA A 25 -19.18 7.69 2.73
N ALA A 26 -18.12 7.72 1.91
CA ALA A 26 -16.85 8.29 2.28
C ALA A 26 -17.15 9.70 2.77
N GLU A 27 -16.88 9.99 4.04
CA GLU A 27 -16.66 11.37 4.45
C GLU A 27 -15.41 11.81 3.69
N THR A 28 -15.66 12.36 2.51
CA THR A 28 -14.63 12.99 1.70
C THR A 28 -14.14 14.17 2.53
N HIS A 29 -12.91 14.07 3.03
CA HIS A 29 -12.09 15.26 3.21
C HIS A 29 -11.97 15.88 1.81
N HIS A 30 -12.96 16.71 1.46
CA HIS A 30 -12.96 17.47 0.23
C HIS A 30 -11.79 18.43 0.33
N ALA A 31 -10.69 18.09 -0.35
CA ALA A 31 -9.64 19.05 -0.65
C ALA A 31 -10.33 20.30 -1.21
N SER A 32 -9.99 21.46 -0.65
CA SER A 32 -10.56 22.73 -1.13
C SER A 32 -10.22 22.92 -2.61
N ALA A 33 -11.02 23.71 -3.33
CA ALA A 33 -10.71 24.05 -4.72
C ALA A 33 -9.27 24.57 -4.88
N ASP A 34 -8.80 25.36 -3.92
CA ASP A 34 -7.42 25.87 -3.87
C ASP A 34 -6.37 24.74 -3.72
N GLN A 35 -6.65 23.70 -2.92
CA GLN A 35 -5.75 22.55 -2.77
C GLN A 35 -5.70 21.69 -4.04
N LEU A 36 -6.83 21.53 -4.73
CA LEU A 36 -6.91 20.80 -6.00
C LEU A 36 -6.25 21.57 -7.14
N ASP A 37 -6.41 22.90 -7.17
CA ASP A 37 -5.78 23.77 -8.16
C ASP A 37 -4.26 23.81 -7.96
N MET A 38 -3.78 23.91 -6.72
CA MET A 38 -2.35 23.83 -6.41
C MET A 38 -1.76 22.46 -6.74
N ARG A 39 -2.50 21.36 -6.50
CA ARG A 39 -2.12 20.00 -6.93
C ARG A 39 -1.97 19.92 -8.45
N ARG A 40 -2.97 20.44 -9.17
CA ARG A 40 -2.98 20.45 -10.63
C ARG A 40 -1.85 21.28 -11.21
N GLU A 41 -1.58 22.46 -10.65
CA GLU A 41 -0.46 23.31 -11.06
C GLU A 41 0.90 22.64 -10.80
N THR A 42 1.05 21.96 -9.67
CA THR A 42 2.27 21.19 -9.35
C THR A 42 2.48 20.05 -10.35
N ILE A 43 1.43 19.31 -10.69
CA ILE A 43 1.47 18.22 -11.68
C ILE A 43 1.83 18.76 -13.08
N LEU A 44 1.27 19.91 -13.48
CA LEU A 44 1.54 20.55 -14.77
C LEU A 44 2.97 21.12 -14.85
N ALA A 45 3.45 21.77 -13.79
CA ALA A 45 4.81 22.29 -13.74
C ALA A 45 5.87 21.17 -13.76
N ALA A 46 5.60 20.04 -13.10
CA ALA A 46 6.43 18.85 -13.19
C ALA A 46 6.43 18.25 -14.60
N ALA A 47 5.34 18.41 -15.37
CA ALA A 47 5.24 17.90 -16.73
C ALA A 47 6.11 18.66 -17.75
N ASP A 48 6.27 19.97 -17.58
CA ASP A 48 7.06 20.82 -18.49
C ASP A 48 8.58 20.79 -18.22
N ALA A 49 9.02 20.19 -17.12
CA ALA A 49 10.41 20.12 -16.69
C ALA A 49 10.91 18.69 -16.39
N GLN A 50 10.36 17.67 -17.06
CA GLN A 50 10.68 16.27 -16.78
C GLN A 50 12.16 15.94 -17.06
N SER A 51 12.84 15.36 -16.05
CA SER A 51 14.25 14.95 -16.17
C SER A 51 14.41 13.78 -17.14
N ILE A 52 15.63 13.62 -17.70
CA ILE A 52 15.97 12.46 -18.55
C ILE A 52 15.80 11.15 -17.76
N GLU A 53 16.14 11.15 -16.47
CA GLU A 53 16.01 9.99 -15.58
C GLU A 53 14.54 9.58 -15.41
N ALA A 54 13.64 10.54 -15.18
CA ALA A 54 12.20 10.32 -15.09
C ALA A 54 11.60 9.77 -16.40
N LEU A 55 11.97 10.36 -17.54
CA LEU A 55 11.51 9.92 -18.85
C LEU A 55 12.00 8.50 -19.17
N THR A 56 13.26 8.19 -18.85
CA THR A 56 13.85 6.85 -19.06
C THR A 56 13.16 5.81 -18.17
N ARG A 57 12.83 6.14 -16.92
CA ARG A 57 12.04 5.25 -16.04
C ARG A 57 10.67 4.96 -16.65
N ARG A 58 9.95 6.01 -17.09
CA ARG A 58 8.67 5.85 -17.78
C ARG A 58 8.78 4.92 -18.99
N GLU A 59 9.77 5.12 -19.85
CA GLU A 59 9.94 4.32 -21.07
C GLU A 59 10.15 2.83 -20.74
N ARG A 60 11.04 2.52 -19.78
CA ARG A 60 11.22 1.16 -19.26
C ARG A 60 9.91 0.56 -18.75
N THR A 61 9.13 1.34 -17.99
CA THR A 61 7.84 0.88 -17.48
C THR A 61 6.84 0.63 -18.60
N ASN A 62 6.72 1.54 -19.58
CA ASN A 62 5.82 1.37 -20.72
C ASN A 62 6.15 0.11 -21.53
N GLU A 63 7.43 -0.23 -21.70
CA GLU A 63 7.86 -1.49 -22.32
C GLU A 63 7.38 -2.71 -21.50
N ILE A 64 7.55 -2.68 -20.17
CA ILE A 64 7.07 -3.75 -19.28
C ILE A 64 5.54 -3.90 -19.40
N LEU A 65 4.79 -2.79 -19.36
CA LEU A 65 3.33 -2.82 -19.49
C LEU A 65 2.89 -3.43 -20.82
N ALA A 66 3.51 -3.03 -21.93
CA ALA A 66 3.22 -3.58 -23.25
C ALA A 66 3.51 -5.09 -23.32
N LEU A 67 4.60 -5.57 -22.72
CA LEU A 67 4.93 -7.00 -22.63
C LEU A 67 3.89 -7.80 -21.85
N HIS A 68 3.29 -7.20 -20.82
CA HIS A 68 2.23 -7.81 -20.02
C HIS A 68 0.82 -7.65 -20.63
N GLY A 69 0.69 -6.94 -21.77
CA GLY A 69 -0.61 -6.65 -22.37
C GLY A 69 -1.44 -5.63 -21.59
N ILE A 70 -0.80 -4.79 -20.78
CA ILE A 70 -1.44 -3.67 -20.08
C ILE A 70 -1.47 -2.45 -21.02
N PRO A 71 -2.62 -1.77 -21.19
CA PRO A 71 -2.70 -0.54 -21.96
C PRO A 71 -1.69 0.53 -21.51
N VAL A 72 -0.97 1.12 -22.47
CA VAL A 72 0.02 2.17 -22.22
C VAL A 72 -0.60 3.54 -22.53
N ASN A 73 -0.50 4.47 -21.57
CA ASN A 73 -0.82 5.88 -21.78
C ASN A 73 0.47 6.72 -21.85
N GLU A 74 0.86 7.08 -23.07
CA GLU A 74 2.03 7.93 -23.33
C GLU A 74 1.84 9.38 -22.86
N ALA A 75 0.59 9.82 -22.71
CA ALA A 75 0.27 11.15 -22.21
C ALA A 75 0.32 11.24 -20.67
N LEU A 76 0.43 10.09 -19.97
CA LEU A 76 0.57 10.09 -18.53
C LEU A 76 1.94 10.69 -18.14
N PRO A 77 2.00 11.76 -17.33
CA PRO A 77 3.26 12.43 -16.96
C PRO A 77 4.28 11.45 -16.38
N ALA A 78 5.58 11.71 -16.62
CA ALA A 78 6.61 10.99 -15.88
C ALA A 78 6.62 11.47 -14.43
N ARG A 79 6.87 10.56 -13.49
CA ARG A 79 7.06 10.91 -12.08
C ARG A 79 8.37 11.69 -11.90
N ASN A 80 8.43 12.57 -10.90
CA ASN A 80 9.61 13.38 -10.55
C ASN A 80 10.93 12.60 -10.53
N ALA A 81 12.04 13.29 -10.78
CA ALA A 81 13.36 12.69 -10.71
C ALA A 81 13.70 12.24 -9.27
N VAL A 82 14.60 11.26 -9.11
CA VAL A 82 15.01 10.80 -7.77
C VAL A 82 15.52 11.96 -6.91
N GLU A 83 16.33 12.86 -7.49
CA GLU A 83 16.88 14.05 -6.84
C GLU A 83 15.81 15.06 -6.38
N ASP A 84 14.63 15.03 -7.00
CA ASP A 84 13.51 15.94 -6.72
C ASP A 84 12.44 15.28 -5.83
N THR A 85 12.74 14.13 -5.21
CA THR A 85 11.84 13.43 -4.29
C THR A 85 12.38 13.41 -2.87
N THR A 86 11.46 13.39 -1.91
CA THR A 86 11.78 13.06 -0.53
C THR A 86 11.69 11.54 -0.33
N ARG A 87 12.00 11.04 0.87
CA ARG A 87 11.83 9.63 1.18
C ARG A 87 11.58 9.40 2.66
N ARG A 88 10.82 8.34 2.95
CA ARG A 88 10.69 7.84 4.33
C ARG A 88 12.00 7.23 4.80
N SER A 89 12.33 7.45 6.06
CA SER A 89 13.47 6.82 6.72
C SER A 89 13.18 5.34 6.99
N ARG A 90 14.23 4.54 7.16
CA ARG A 90 14.08 3.11 7.50
C ARG A 90 13.24 2.90 8.75
N ASP A 91 13.44 3.73 9.78
CA ASP A 91 12.78 3.54 11.07
C ASP A 91 11.28 3.90 10.96
N GLU A 92 10.93 4.99 10.25
CA GLU A 92 9.52 5.30 9.92
C GLU A 92 8.83 4.15 9.18
N VAL A 93 9.52 3.53 8.22
CA VAL A 93 8.98 2.42 7.43
C VAL A 93 8.78 1.17 8.29
N VAL A 94 9.68 0.90 9.26
CA VAL A 94 9.51 -0.21 10.20
C VAL A 94 8.35 0.05 11.17
N ASP A 95 8.22 1.27 11.69
CA ASP A 95 7.12 1.64 12.58
C ASP A 95 5.77 1.49 11.87
N ARG A 96 5.68 1.98 10.62
CA ARG A 96 4.50 1.82 9.77
C ARG A 96 4.19 0.35 9.48
N LEU A 97 5.19 -0.45 9.12
CA LEU A 97 5.04 -1.90 8.90
C LEU A 97 4.39 -2.57 10.12
N ILE A 98 4.87 -2.26 11.32
CA ILE A 98 4.35 -2.81 12.58
C ILE A 98 2.91 -2.36 12.81
N ALA A 99 2.64 -1.06 12.67
CA ALA A 99 1.31 -0.49 12.87
C ALA A 99 0.27 -1.18 11.98
N LEU A 100 0.53 -1.22 10.67
CA LEU A 100 -0.36 -1.84 9.68
C LEU A 100 -0.54 -3.35 9.89
N THR A 101 0.50 -4.04 10.37
CA THR A 101 0.36 -5.47 10.70
C THR A 101 -0.61 -5.65 11.86
N ILE A 102 -0.50 -4.83 12.91
CA ILE A 102 -1.35 -4.96 14.10
C ILE A 102 -2.80 -4.63 13.78
N THR A 103 -3.06 -3.54 13.04
CA THR A 103 -4.41 -3.15 12.61
C THR A 103 -5.03 -4.16 11.66
N ALA A 104 -4.27 -4.72 10.71
CA ALA A 104 -4.76 -5.79 9.84
C ALA A 104 -5.12 -7.06 10.63
N VAL A 105 -4.28 -7.48 11.58
CA VAL A 105 -4.58 -8.62 12.46
C VAL A 105 -5.81 -8.34 13.33
N HIS A 106 -5.92 -7.14 13.90
CA HIS A 106 -7.09 -6.75 14.67
C HIS A 106 -8.38 -6.86 13.85
N ALA A 107 -8.32 -6.40 12.60
CA ALA A 107 -9.42 -6.48 11.63
C ALA A 107 -9.78 -7.92 11.25
N SER A 108 -8.82 -8.82 11.11
CA SER A 108 -9.08 -10.22 10.73
C SER A 108 -9.55 -11.09 11.89
N GLU A 109 -8.90 -11.00 13.06
CA GLU A 109 -9.07 -11.98 14.15
C GLU A 109 -10.17 -11.60 15.16
N ALA A 110 -10.48 -10.31 15.31
CA ALA A 110 -11.40 -9.82 16.36
C ALA A 110 -10.99 -10.23 17.79
N ASP A 111 -9.68 -10.45 18.02
CA ASP A 111 -9.11 -10.85 19.30
C ASP A 111 -8.37 -9.66 19.93
N GLU A 112 -9.04 -9.00 20.87
CA GLU A 112 -8.50 -7.85 21.61
C GLU A 112 -7.25 -8.23 22.42
N ALA A 113 -7.23 -9.41 23.04
CA ALA A 113 -6.10 -9.87 23.84
C ALA A 113 -4.86 -10.13 22.98
N LEU A 114 -5.05 -10.71 21.79
CA LEU A 114 -3.99 -10.84 20.79
C LEU A 114 -3.48 -9.47 20.34
N THR A 115 -4.40 -8.53 20.05
CA THR A 115 -4.06 -7.18 19.60
C THR A 115 -3.19 -6.46 20.63
N LEU A 116 -3.61 -6.43 21.90
CA LEU A 116 -2.85 -5.83 22.99
C LEU A 116 -1.49 -6.50 23.20
N SER A 117 -1.44 -7.83 23.10
CA SER A 117 -0.18 -8.58 23.20
C SER A 117 0.80 -8.20 22.08
N LEU A 118 0.31 -7.95 20.86
CA LEU A 118 1.17 -7.52 19.75
C LEU A 118 1.65 -6.09 19.95
N ILE A 119 0.79 -5.17 20.41
CA ILE A 119 1.19 -3.79 20.71
C ILE A 119 2.34 -3.77 21.73
N GLU A 120 2.21 -4.53 22.82
CA GLU A 120 3.25 -4.63 23.85
C GLU A 120 4.52 -5.29 23.30
N GLN A 121 4.39 -6.44 22.61
CA GLN A 121 5.52 -7.19 22.07
C GLN A 121 6.34 -6.36 21.08
N PHE A 122 5.67 -5.54 20.27
CA PHE A 122 6.33 -4.71 19.28
C PHE A 122 6.66 -3.29 19.76
N ARG A 123 6.24 -2.91 20.97
CA ARG A 123 6.40 -1.57 21.55
C ARG A 123 5.80 -0.48 20.64
N ALA A 124 4.57 -0.75 20.17
CA ALA A 124 3.94 -0.02 19.08
C ALA A 124 3.04 1.14 19.53
N ASP A 125 3.01 1.48 20.82
CA ASP A 125 2.06 2.43 21.41
C ASP A 125 2.02 3.80 20.72
N THR A 126 3.10 4.21 20.06
CA THR A 126 3.23 5.51 19.40
C THR A 126 3.27 5.42 17.87
N PHE A 127 3.00 4.26 17.25
CA PHE A 127 3.16 4.08 15.80
C PHE A 127 1.87 4.36 15.02
N PHE A 128 0.72 4.28 15.68
CA PHE A 128 -0.59 4.37 15.07
C PHE A 128 -0.98 5.83 14.76
N THR A 129 -1.64 6.03 13.62
CA THR A 129 -2.35 7.29 13.34
C THR A 129 -3.59 7.46 14.21
N GLU A 130 -4.19 8.65 14.18
CA GLU A 130 -5.45 8.90 14.89
C GLU A 130 -6.59 7.99 14.39
N ALA A 131 -6.66 7.74 13.07
CA ALA A 131 -7.66 6.84 12.50
C ALA A 131 -7.44 5.38 12.93
N GLU A 132 -6.20 4.92 12.94
CA GLU A 132 -5.83 3.57 13.40
C GLU A 132 -6.13 3.40 14.90
N GLN A 133 -5.84 4.41 15.72
CA GLN A 133 -6.17 4.40 17.16
C GLN A 133 -7.68 4.35 17.40
N ALA A 134 -8.46 5.13 16.64
CA ALA A 134 -9.91 5.12 16.73
C ALA A 134 -10.49 3.75 16.37
N PHE A 135 -9.95 3.11 15.32
CA PHE A 135 -10.34 1.76 14.92
C PHE A 135 -10.01 0.71 15.99
N LEU A 136 -8.80 0.73 16.55
CA LEU A 136 -8.37 -0.21 17.60
C LEU A 136 -9.15 -0.03 18.92
N ALA A 137 -9.69 1.17 19.16
CA ALA A 137 -10.48 1.48 20.35
C ALA A 137 -11.99 1.21 20.18
N ASP A 138 -12.45 0.96 18.95
CA ASP A 138 -13.84 0.62 18.68
C ASP A 138 -14.13 -0.84 19.12
N PRO A 139 -15.02 -1.08 20.10
CA PRO A 139 -15.34 -2.43 20.55
C PRO A 139 -16.20 -3.22 19.54
N ASP A 140 -16.82 -2.56 18.55
CA ASP A 140 -17.69 -3.21 17.56
C ASP A 140 -17.61 -2.49 16.19
N PRO A 141 -16.42 -2.46 15.55
CA PRO A 141 -16.26 -1.82 14.27
C PRO A 141 -17.08 -2.56 13.21
N ASP A 142 -17.71 -1.80 12.33
CA ASP A 142 -18.55 -2.40 11.30
C ASP A 142 -17.74 -3.28 10.31
N MET A 143 -18.43 -4.19 9.63
CA MET A 143 -17.78 -5.15 8.75
C MET A 143 -17.06 -4.50 7.55
N ALA A 144 -17.52 -3.33 7.09
CA ALA A 144 -16.88 -2.63 5.98
C ALA A 144 -15.54 -2.03 6.43
N LEU A 145 -15.50 -1.44 7.63
CA LEU A 145 -14.30 -0.92 8.24
C LEU A 145 -13.29 -2.04 8.51
N ARG A 146 -13.74 -3.18 9.04
CA ARG A 146 -12.88 -4.37 9.21
C ARG A 146 -12.33 -4.88 7.88
N ALA A 147 -13.15 -4.94 6.83
CA ALA A 147 -12.68 -5.31 5.52
C ALA A 147 -11.59 -4.34 5.01
N GLN A 148 -11.81 -3.03 5.12
CA GLN A 148 -10.84 -2.01 4.74
C GLN A 148 -9.50 -2.18 5.47
N TYR A 149 -9.50 -2.34 6.79
CA TYR A 149 -8.26 -2.53 7.55
C TYR A 149 -7.59 -3.89 7.28
N SER A 150 -8.35 -4.93 6.91
CA SER A 150 -7.76 -6.22 6.54
C SER A 150 -6.95 -6.17 5.24
N TRP A 151 -7.32 -5.29 4.30
CA TRP A 151 -6.53 -5.06 3.07
C TRP A 151 -5.13 -4.49 3.34
N GLN A 152 -4.87 -3.98 4.55
CA GLN A 152 -3.55 -3.47 4.91
C GLN A 152 -2.45 -4.55 4.89
N PHE A 153 -2.80 -5.84 4.85
CA PHE A 153 -1.81 -6.89 4.56
C PHE A 153 -1.10 -6.69 3.21
N GLU A 154 -1.78 -6.14 2.20
CA GLU A 154 -1.14 -5.78 0.92
C GLU A 154 -0.12 -4.64 1.10
N ASN A 155 -0.44 -3.63 1.91
CA ASN A 155 0.51 -2.59 2.25
C ASN A 155 1.72 -3.17 2.99
N VAL A 156 1.48 -4.09 3.94
CA VAL A 156 2.51 -4.77 4.71
C VAL A 156 3.46 -5.55 3.80
N GLU A 157 2.96 -6.26 2.78
CA GLU A 157 3.80 -6.98 1.82
C GLU A 157 4.71 -6.02 1.03
N VAL A 158 4.20 -4.85 0.63
CA VAL A 158 5.00 -3.80 -0.01
C VAL A 158 6.08 -3.26 0.94
N LEU A 159 5.76 -3.05 2.22
CA LEU A 159 6.73 -2.56 3.21
C LEU A 159 7.80 -3.62 3.52
N LEU A 160 7.43 -4.91 3.59
CA LEU A 160 8.38 -6.02 3.72
C LEU A 160 9.32 -6.08 2.53
N TRP A 161 8.79 -5.87 1.32
CA TRP A 161 9.62 -5.65 0.14
C TRP A 161 10.48 -4.41 0.33
N ALA A 162 9.95 -3.22 0.59
CA ALA A 162 10.76 -2.00 0.72
C ALA A 162 11.92 -2.16 1.72
N LEU A 163 11.70 -2.87 2.83
CA LEU A 163 12.67 -3.13 3.90
C LEU A 163 13.63 -4.31 3.66
N GLY A 164 13.59 -4.96 2.50
CA GLY A 164 14.55 -6.01 2.15
C GLY A 164 14.22 -7.40 2.72
N PHE A 165 13.00 -7.63 3.20
CA PHE A 165 12.52 -8.94 3.66
C PHE A 165 11.89 -9.77 2.53
N ARG A 166 11.64 -9.15 1.38
CA ARG A 166 11.32 -9.81 0.11
C ARG A 166 12.35 -9.41 -0.94
N ASP A 167 12.76 -10.38 -1.76
CA ASP A 167 13.71 -10.14 -2.86
C ASP A 167 13.05 -9.41 -4.03
N MET A 168 11.76 -9.69 -4.27
CA MET A 168 10.98 -9.07 -5.33
C MET A 168 9.55 -8.80 -4.87
N LEU A 169 8.93 -7.77 -5.44
CA LEU A 169 7.49 -7.55 -5.35
C LEU A 169 6.84 -8.25 -6.54
N LEU A 170 6.04 -9.28 -6.28
CA LEU A 170 5.43 -10.10 -7.33
C LEU A 170 4.41 -9.30 -8.14
N TYR A 171 4.14 -9.70 -9.39
CA TYR A 171 3.13 -9.07 -10.23
C TYR A 171 1.74 -9.05 -9.53
N PRO A 172 0.99 -7.91 -9.52
CA PRO A 172 -0.23 -7.72 -8.73
C PRO A 172 -1.46 -8.42 -9.34
N SER A 173 -1.36 -9.74 -9.45
CA SER A 173 -2.41 -10.65 -9.99
C SER A 173 -2.98 -11.60 -8.94
N ASN A 174 -2.40 -11.57 -7.73
CA ASN A 174 -2.82 -12.38 -6.60
C ASN A 174 -2.68 -11.53 -5.34
N GLU A 175 -3.53 -11.82 -4.36
CA GLU A 175 -3.40 -11.32 -3.00
C GLU A 175 -2.12 -11.86 -2.34
N CYS A 176 -1.66 -11.16 -1.31
CA CYS A 176 -0.51 -11.52 -0.52
C CYS A 176 -0.76 -12.77 0.34
N ASP A 177 0.34 -13.46 0.68
CA ASP A 177 0.29 -14.61 1.57
C ASP A 177 0.36 -14.13 3.03
N VAL A 178 -0.82 -14.00 3.66
CA VAL A 178 -0.96 -13.53 5.04
C VAL A 178 -0.22 -14.45 6.03
N ASP A 179 -0.20 -15.75 5.79
CA ASP A 179 0.55 -16.70 6.62
C ASP A 179 2.07 -16.45 6.53
N ALA A 180 2.58 -16.17 5.33
CA ALA A 180 3.99 -15.83 5.12
C ALA A 180 4.37 -14.48 5.75
N ILE A 181 3.47 -13.50 5.70
CA ILE A 181 3.62 -12.22 6.41
C ILE A 181 3.69 -12.47 7.91
N ALA A 182 2.70 -13.13 8.49
CA ALA A 182 2.64 -13.40 9.93
C ALA A 182 3.89 -14.18 10.40
N ASN A 183 4.29 -15.21 9.66
CA ASN A 183 5.50 -15.97 9.96
C ASN A 183 6.76 -15.09 9.93
N THR A 184 6.88 -14.17 8.97
CA THR A 184 8.01 -13.24 8.89
C THR A 184 8.06 -12.32 10.11
N ILE A 185 6.93 -11.65 10.40
CA ILE A 185 6.82 -10.66 11.47
C ILE A 185 7.05 -11.30 12.85
N LEU A 186 6.39 -12.43 13.16
CA LEU A 186 6.50 -13.09 14.45
C LEU A 186 7.89 -13.72 14.66
N THR A 187 8.52 -14.25 13.61
CA THR A 187 9.88 -14.81 13.71
C THR A 187 10.92 -13.75 14.00
N LEU A 188 10.81 -12.57 13.37
CA LEU A 188 11.75 -11.48 13.56
C LEU A 188 11.50 -10.73 14.86
N GLY A 189 10.24 -10.51 15.22
CA GLY A 189 9.86 -9.59 16.29
C GLY A 189 10.35 -8.15 16.02
N ASN A 190 10.11 -7.25 16.97
CA ASN A 190 10.51 -5.84 16.81
C ASN A 190 12.02 -5.67 16.61
N ASP A 191 12.84 -6.33 17.44
CA ASP A 191 14.30 -6.16 17.38
C ASP A 191 14.89 -6.76 16.09
N GLY A 192 14.36 -7.89 15.62
CA GLY A 192 14.77 -8.50 14.35
C GLY A 192 14.36 -7.65 13.15
N LEU A 193 13.14 -7.09 13.14
CA LEU A 193 12.70 -6.18 12.09
C LEU A 193 13.63 -4.96 11.99
N ARG A 194 13.91 -4.30 13.12
CA ARG A 194 14.76 -3.10 13.13
C ARG A 194 16.21 -3.40 12.76
N SER A 195 16.79 -4.46 13.31
CA SER A 195 18.21 -4.78 13.09
C SER A 195 18.51 -5.32 11.69
N ARG A 196 17.54 -6.01 11.06
CA ARG A 196 17.72 -6.63 9.74
C ARG A 196 17.13 -5.82 8.59
N ALA A 197 16.30 -4.82 8.87
CA ALA A 197 15.74 -3.94 7.86
C ALA A 197 16.83 -3.28 7.01
N ARG A 198 16.69 -3.41 5.69
CA ARG A 198 17.51 -2.79 4.66
C ARG A 198 16.58 -2.10 3.68
N LEU A 199 16.27 -0.84 3.98
CA LEU A 199 15.43 -0.03 3.12
C LEU A 199 16.10 0.12 1.75
N ARG A 200 15.37 -0.26 0.69
CA ARG A 200 15.80 -0.16 -0.71
C ARG A 200 16.17 1.26 -1.10
N SER A 201 16.92 1.41 -2.19
CA SER A 201 17.31 2.71 -2.70
C SER A 201 16.09 3.51 -3.19
N GLN A 202 16.17 4.84 -3.17
CA GLN A 202 15.07 5.68 -3.66
C GLN A 202 14.76 5.38 -5.14
N ALA A 203 15.79 5.12 -5.96
CA ALA A 203 15.62 4.74 -7.35
C ALA A 203 14.80 3.44 -7.51
N GLU A 204 15.08 2.40 -6.71
CA GLU A 204 14.30 1.15 -6.75
C GLU A 204 12.85 1.35 -6.29
N LEU A 205 12.61 2.19 -5.28
CA LEU A 205 11.27 2.52 -4.83
C LEU A 205 10.49 3.28 -5.92
N MET A 206 11.17 4.24 -6.56
CA MET A 206 10.60 5.04 -7.66
C MET A 206 10.31 4.19 -8.91
N ASP A 207 11.15 3.21 -9.23
CA ASP A 207 10.90 2.27 -10.33
C ASP A 207 9.59 1.48 -10.10
N GLN A 208 9.34 0.98 -8.87
CA GLN A 208 8.06 0.35 -8.55
C GLN A 208 6.89 1.34 -8.46
N ALA A 209 7.13 2.56 -7.98
CA ALA A 209 6.11 3.60 -7.91
C ALA A 209 5.63 4.06 -9.29
N ASP A 210 6.51 4.10 -10.29
CA ASP A 210 6.15 4.40 -11.68
C ASP A 210 5.39 3.23 -12.32
N PHE A 211 5.83 1.98 -12.07
CA PHE A 211 5.11 0.78 -12.50
C PHE A 211 3.66 0.75 -11.97
N VAL A 212 3.48 0.93 -10.66
CA VAL A 212 2.14 0.87 -10.06
C VAL A 212 1.29 2.07 -10.48
N TYR A 213 1.86 3.27 -10.62
CA TYR A 213 1.14 4.46 -11.07
C TYR A 213 0.50 4.25 -12.44
N ARG A 214 1.29 3.75 -13.40
CA ARG A 214 0.83 3.49 -14.77
C ARG A 214 -0.12 2.31 -14.85
N THR A 215 0.13 1.27 -14.05
CA THR A 215 -0.77 0.12 -13.93
C THR A 215 -2.12 0.53 -13.34
N HIS A 216 -2.11 1.37 -12.30
CA HIS A 216 -3.31 1.84 -11.64
C HIS A 216 -4.13 2.75 -12.57
N TRP A 217 -3.50 3.59 -13.39
CA TRP A 217 -4.20 4.28 -14.48
C TRP A 217 -4.94 3.30 -15.40
N ALA A 218 -4.28 2.24 -15.86
CA ALA A 218 -4.91 1.28 -16.78
C ALA A 218 -6.09 0.54 -16.14
N VAL A 219 -5.98 0.20 -14.85
CA VAL A 219 -7.08 -0.37 -14.05
C VAL A 219 -8.25 0.61 -13.96
N ARG A 220 -7.99 1.89 -13.64
CA ARG A 220 -9.03 2.92 -13.53
C ARG A 220 -9.69 3.21 -14.86
N GLN A 221 -8.92 3.24 -15.95
CA GLN A 221 -9.45 3.43 -17.30
C GLN A 221 -10.44 2.32 -17.66
N ALA A 222 -10.05 1.06 -17.46
CA ALA A 222 -10.94 -0.08 -17.71
C ALA A 222 -12.23 0.00 -16.87
N GLN A 223 -12.12 0.39 -15.59
CA GLN A 223 -13.30 0.58 -14.72
C GLN A 223 -14.23 1.69 -15.23
N LEU A 224 -13.68 2.83 -15.68
CA LEU A 224 -14.45 3.96 -16.22
C LEU A 224 -15.17 3.56 -17.52
N GLU A 225 -14.50 2.78 -18.37
CA GLU A 225 -15.05 2.27 -19.63
C GLU A 225 -15.94 1.03 -19.44
N ARG A 226 -16.03 0.50 -18.21
CA ARG A 226 -16.75 -0.73 -17.84
C ARG A 226 -16.23 -1.96 -18.58
N GLU A 227 -14.93 -2.00 -18.81
CA GLU A 227 -14.19 -3.11 -19.37
C GLU A 227 -13.62 -4.01 -18.27
N ALA A 228 -13.15 -5.20 -18.66
CA ALA A 228 -12.44 -6.08 -17.75
C ALA A 228 -11.08 -5.47 -17.36
N VAL A 229 -10.70 -5.61 -16.09
CA VAL A 229 -9.36 -5.21 -15.63
C VAL A 229 -8.29 -5.93 -16.46
N PRO A 230 -7.33 -5.21 -17.05
CA PRO A 230 -6.42 -5.80 -18.03
C PRO A 230 -5.42 -6.75 -17.37
N ALA A 231 -4.90 -7.68 -18.18
CA ALA A 231 -3.75 -8.54 -17.85
C ALA A 231 -3.85 -9.35 -16.53
N GLY A 232 -5.07 -9.60 -16.03
CA GLY A 232 -5.27 -10.34 -14.79
C GLY A 232 -4.84 -9.58 -13.54
N LEU A 233 -4.71 -8.25 -13.62
CA LEU A 233 -4.45 -7.41 -12.46
C LEU A 233 -5.62 -7.48 -11.47
N LEU A 234 -5.30 -7.44 -10.18
CA LEU A 234 -6.30 -7.24 -9.12
C LEU A 234 -6.32 -5.77 -8.73
N TRP A 235 -7.48 -5.13 -8.90
CA TRP A 235 -7.59 -3.67 -8.72
C TRP A 235 -7.30 -3.24 -7.28
N ASP A 236 -7.78 -4.01 -6.29
CA ASP A 236 -7.54 -3.76 -4.86
C ASP A 236 -6.03 -3.81 -4.54
N VAL A 237 -5.34 -4.85 -5.01
CA VAL A 237 -3.88 -5.00 -4.82
C VAL A 237 -3.11 -3.86 -5.48
N VAL A 238 -3.52 -3.44 -6.69
CA VAL A 238 -2.88 -2.31 -7.39
C VAL A 238 -3.10 -1.00 -6.61
N TYR A 239 -4.30 -0.78 -6.07
CA TYR A 239 -4.62 0.39 -5.25
C TYR A 239 -3.74 0.45 -4.00
N GLU A 240 -3.72 -0.63 -3.20
CA GLU A 240 -2.96 -0.69 -1.95
C GLU A 240 -1.45 -0.51 -2.16
N ARG A 241 -0.93 -1.06 -3.26
CA ARG A 241 0.46 -0.86 -3.67
C ARG A 241 0.73 0.58 -4.09
N HIS A 242 -0.16 1.22 -4.84
CA HIS A 242 0.02 2.62 -5.24
C HIS A 242 0.05 3.52 -4.02
N TYR A 243 -0.87 3.31 -3.09
CA TYR A 243 -0.94 4.04 -1.84
C TYR A 243 0.38 3.91 -1.04
N THR A 244 0.81 2.67 -0.80
CA THR A 244 2.04 2.43 -0.01
C THR A 244 3.29 2.98 -0.69
N LEU A 245 3.41 2.82 -2.01
CA LEU A 245 4.57 3.31 -2.76
C LEU A 245 4.62 4.83 -2.80
N ASN A 246 3.47 5.52 -2.93
CA ASN A 246 3.42 6.98 -2.83
C ASN A 246 3.87 7.46 -1.45
N TRP A 247 3.45 6.80 -0.37
CA TRP A 247 3.93 7.12 0.97
C TRP A 247 5.44 6.93 1.11
N LEU A 248 5.98 5.80 0.62
CA LEU A 248 7.40 5.45 0.70
C LEU A 248 8.31 6.47 0.02
N ILE A 249 7.93 6.92 -1.18
CA ILE A 249 8.69 7.91 -1.97
C ILE A 249 8.40 9.36 -1.58
N GLY A 250 7.65 9.58 -0.50
CA GLY A 250 7.33 10.92 0.00
C GLY A 250 6.53 11.76 -1.00
N TYR A 251 5.65 11.13 -1.78
CA TYR A 251 4.80 11.84 -2.73
C TYR A 251 3.97 12.91 -2.00
N MET A 252 4.17 14.18 -2.42
CA MET A 252 3.57 15.36 -1.79
C MET A 252 3.84 15.50 -0.28
N ASP A 253 4.82 14.78 0.27
CA ASP A 253 5.15 14.70 1.70
C ASP A 253 3.96 14.38 2.62
N GLN A 254 2.94 13.68 2.09
CA GLN A 254 1.70 13.42 2.81
C GLN A 254 1.89 12.40 3.94
N SER A 255 1.22 12.64 5.07
CA SER A 255 1.14 11.64 6.14
C SER A 255 0.37 10.40 5.66
N TRP A 256 0.48 9.28 6.39
CA TRP A 256 -0.08 7.99 5.97
C TRP A 256 -1.54 8.11 5.50
N ASP A 257 -2.44 8.59 6.36
CA ASP A 257 -3.89 8.66 6.09
C ASP A 257 -4.28 9.66 4.98
N GLU A 258 -3.35 10.52 4.54
CA GLU A 258 -3.61 11.58 3.56
C GLU A 258 -3.14 11.22 2.14
N VAL A 259 -2.42 10.11 1.98
CA VAL A 259 -1.80 9.73 0.70
C VAL A 259 -2.85 9.64 -0.40
N SER A 260 -2.64 10.37 -1.49
CA SER A 260 -3.47 10.27 -2.69
C SER A 260 -2.89 9.28 -3.71
N THR A 261 -3.76 8.72 -4.53
CA THR A 261 -3.43 7.78 -5.62
C THR A 261 -3.95 8.30 -6.96
N ASP A 262 -3.81 9.60 -7.19
CA ASP A 262 -4.28 10.26 -8.41
C ASP A 262 -3.64 9.62 -9.66
N THR A 263 -4.47 9.21 -10.62
CA THR A 263 -4.08 8.60 -11.91
C THR A 263 -4.96 9.10 -13.04
#